data_AF-A0A1B6CGK0-F1
#
_entry.id   AF-A0A1B6CGK0-F1
#
_cell.length_a   1.000
_cell.length_b   1.000
_cell.length_c   1.000
_cell.angle_alpha   90.00
_cell.angle_beta   90.00
_cell.angle_gamma   90.00
#
_symmetry.space_group_name_H-M   'P 1'
#
loop_
_entity.id
_entity.type
_entity.pdbx_description
1 polymer ?
#
loop_
_entity_poly.entity_id
_entity_poly.type
_entity_poly.pdbx_seq_one_letter_code
_entity_poly.pdbx_strand_id
1 'polypeptide(L)'
;ALFYILSYYSPVDAVSERCRNDSNMYVEAVLNYDLWALQMFDASSKLQPGSLVGNLQGLGSFDGCLDVSTQTFFGQHCVVEILDDRFPNLQKIRKSNNSKTYFPIQPLDLMVSVCVPSSCTPEDVETHWKTALAPINASARVTRRQCSTRIPEAMDTKDYVAICVIFGLFGLVILASLIDYIFYKNDI
;
A
#
# COMPACT_ATOMS: atom_id res chain seq x y z
N ALA A 1 6.39 -3.40 26.48
CA ALA A 1 7.20 -3.27 25.25
C ALA A 1 6.49 -3.89 24.05
N LEU A 2 6.18 -5.20 24.08
CA LEU A 2 5.51 -5.87 22.95
C LEU A 2 4.14 -5.27 22.59
N PHE A 3 3.29 -4.96 23.57
CA PHE A 3 2.01 -4.28 23.34
C PHE A 3 2.13 -2.93 22.59
N TYR A 4 3.15 -2.12 22.89
CA TYR A 4 3.40 -0.84 22.20
C TYR A 4 3.89 -1.04 20.76
N ILE A 5 4.55 -2.16 20.49
CA ILE A 5 4.95 -2.52 19.13
C ILE A 5 3.71 -2.95 18.35
N LEU A 6 2.84 -3.77 18.97
CA LEU A 6 1.61 -4.27 18.34
C LEU A 6 0.61 -3.18 17.98
N SER A 7 0.57 -2.06 18.73
CA SER A 7 -0.22 -0.88 18.36
C SER A 7 0.28 -0.14 17.12
N TYR A 8 1.37 -0.57 16.47
CA TYR A 8 1.79 -0.07 15.17
C TYR A 8 1.31 -0.99 14.02
N TYR A 9 0.91 -2.22 14.34
CA TYR A 9 0.53 -3.24 13.37
C TYR A 9 -0.97 -3.56 13.38
N SER A 10 -1.66 -3.34 14.50
CA SER A 10 -3.06 -3.70 14.70
C SER A 10 -3.92 -2.47 15.01
N PRO A 11 -4.97 -2.17 14.21
CA PRO A 11 -5.78 -0.96 14.36
C PRO A 11 -6.78 -1.02 15.51
N VAL A 12 -6.27 -1.02 16.74
CA VAL A 12 -7.08 -1.07 17.97
C VAL A 12 -7.86 0.23 18.24
N ASP A 13 -7.42 1.36 17.65
CA ASP A 13 -8.09 2.67 17.73
C ASP A 13 -8.98 2.95 16.50
N ALA A 14 -9.39 1.90 15.78
CA ALA A 14 -10.31 2.02 14.64
C ALA A 14 -11.64 2.70 15.02
N VAL A 15 -12.31 3.33 14.07
CA VAL A 15 -13.63 3.95 14.33
C VAL A 15 -14.68 2.85 14.47
N SER A 16 -14.65 1.85 13.59
CA SER A 16 -15.61 0.74 13.59
C SER A 16 -15.39 -0.23 14.75
N GLU A 17 -16.49 -0.64 15.40
CA GLU A 17 -16.46 -1.59 16.51
C GLU A 17 -15.94 -2.97 16.09
N ARG A 18 -16.32 -3.42 14.89
CA ARG A 18 -15.92 -4.72 14.37
C ARG A 18 -14.41 -4.79 14.12
N CYS A 19 -13.83 -3.77 13.48
CA CYS A 19 -12.39 -3.70 13.27
C CYS A 19 -11.64 -3.69 14.61
N ARG A 20 -12.10 -2.91 15.59
CA ARG A 20 -11.47 -2.86 16.92
C ARG A 20 -11.52 -4.21 17.64
N ASN A 21 -12.65 -4.92 17.60
CA ASN A 21 -12.77 -6.24 18.22
C ASN A 21 -11.88 -7.29 17.53
N ASP A 22 -11.88 -7.34 16.20
CA ASP A 22 -11.01 -8.26 15.45
C ASP A 22 -9.53 -7.91 15.61
N SER A 23 -9.19 -6.63 15.74
CA SER A 23 -7.84 -6.14 16.01
C SER A 23 -7.35 -6.49 17.41
N ASN A 24 -8.23 -6.44 18.41
CA ASN A 24 -7.92 -6.90 19.76
C ASN A 24 -7.71 -8.42 19.80
N MET A 25 -8.56 -9.19 19.12
CA MET A 25 -8.35 -10.64 18.94
C MET A 25 -7.01 -10.92 18.27
N TYR A 26 -6.64 -10.16 17.24
CA TYR A 26 -5.33 -10.26 16.60
C TYR A 26 -4.19 -10.00 17.58
N VAL A 27 -4.25 -8.93 18.39
CA VAL A 27 -3.24 -8.64 19.42
C VAL A 27 -3.12 -9.80 20.42
N GLU A 28 -4.25 -10.30 20.94
CA GLU A 28 -4.26 -11.43 21.88
C GLU A 28 -3.65 -12.69 21.26
N ALA A 29 -3.97 -12.98 20.00
CA ALA A 29 -3.44 -14.12 19.27
C ALA A 29 -1.92 -14.03 19.02
N VAL A 30 -1.39 -12.83 18.77
CA VAL A 30 0.08 -12.64 18.70
C VAL A 30 0.74 -12.95 20.03
N LEU A 31 0.13 -12.54 21.15
CA LEU A 31 0.65 -12.80 22.50
C LEU A 31 0.58 -14.27 22.88
N ASN A 32 -0.39 -15.00 22.32
CA ASN A 32 -0.53 -16.45 22.47
C ASN A 32 0.32 -17.25 21.48
N TYR A 33 1.10 -16.61 20.61
CA TYR A 33 1.91 -17.23 19.56
C TYR A 33 1.10 -18.02 18.52
N ASP A 34 -0.14 -17.61 18.27
CA ASP A 34 -0.96 -18.23 17.25
C ASP A 34 -0.35 -17.98 15.86
N LEU A 35 -0.19 -19.06 15.08
CA LEU A 35 0.51 -19.01 13.80
C LEU A 35 -0.09 -17.98 12.83
N TRP A 36 -1.41 -17.92 12.72
CA TRP A 36 -2.09 -16.99 11.81
C TRP A 36 -1.82 -15.52 12.17
N ALA A 37 -1.72 -15.21 13.46
CA ALA A 37 -1.47 -13.87 13.95
C ALA A 37 0.00 -13.50 13.73
N LEU A 38 0.92 -14.43 13.99
CA LEU A 38 2.34 -14.25 13.67
C LEU A 38 2.56 -14.06 12.16
N GLN A 39 1.79 -14.74 11.31
CA GLN A 39 1.81 -14.54 9.86
C GLN A 39 1.35 -13.14 9.45
N MET A 40 0.27 -12.61 10.05
CA MET A 40 -0.15 -11.21 9.80
C MET A 40 0.93 -10.21 10.25
N PHE A 41 1.52 -10.45 11.42
CA PHE A 41 2.58 -9.62 11.95
C PHE A 41 3.82 -9.65 11.05
N ASP A 42 4.22 -10.82 10.57
CA ASP A 42 5.35 -11.00 9.65
C ASP A 42 5.07 -10.39 8.27
N ALA A 43 3.84 -10.48 7.77
CA ALA A 43 3.42 -9.91 6.50
C ALA A 43 3.43 -8.38 6.48
N SER A 44 3.29 -7.73 7.63
CA SER A 44 3.37 -6.27 7.74
C SER A 44 4.78 -5.75 7.47
N SER A 45 4.92 -4.48 7.10
CA SER A 45 6.22 -3.87 6.83
C SER A 45 7.09 -3.75 8.08
N LYS A 46 8.38 -4.00 7.91
CA LYS A 46 9.41 -3.72 8.92
C LYS A 46 10.33 -2.61 8.43
N LEU A 47 10.98 -1.94 9.38
CA LEU A 47 11.99 -0.93 9.09
C LEU A 47 13.21 -1.61 8.45
N GLN A 48 13.40 -1.37 7.14
CA GLN A 48 14.52 -1.91 6.39
C GLN A 48 15.79 -1.06 6.61
N PRO A 49 16.97 -1.66 6.52
CA PRO A 49 18.22 -0.91 6.40
C PRO A 49 18.19 0.06 5.21
N GLY A 50 18.87 1.18 5.34
CA GLY A 50 18.95 2.18 4.26
C GLY A 50 17.75 3.11 4.14
N SER A 51 16.78 3.06 5.07
CA SER A 51 15.67 4.02 5.13
C SER A 51 16.15 5.47 5.28
N LEU A 52 17.22 5.69 6.03
CA LEU A 52 17.89 7.00 6.18
C LEU A 52 18.58 7.50 4.90
N VAL A 53 18.76 6.63 3.89
CA VAL A 53 19.42 6.95 2.61
C VAL A 53 18.41 6.90 1.44
N GLY A 54 17.10 6.85 1.75
CA GLY A 54 16.03 6.94 0.75
C GLY A 54 15.31 5.63 0.43
N ASN A 55 15.60 4.52 1.13
CA ASN A 55 14.78 3.31 1.02
C ASN A 55 13.51 3.42 1.89
N LEU A 56 12.56 4.22 1.42
CA LEU A 56 11.37 4.64 2.16
C LEU A 56 10.11 3.86 1.76
N GLN A 57 10.25 2.71 1.10
CA GLN A 57 9.15 1.85 0.69
C GLN A 57 9.25 0.48 1.37
N GLY A 58 8.59 0.35 2.53
CA GLY A 58 8.29 -0.95 3.12
C GLY A 58 6.91 -1.39 2.64
N LEU A 59 6.82 -2.44 1.81
CA LEU A 59 5.54 -2.96 1.35
C LEU A 59 5.14 -4.31 1.99
N GLY A 60 6.01 -4.88 2.83
CA GLY A 60 5.73 -6.15 3.51
C GLY A 60 5.49 -7.30 2.54
N SER A 61 4.87 -8.38 3.02
CA SER A 61 4.42 -9.52 2.21
C SER A 61 2.96 -9.34 1.83
N PHE A 62 2.69 -9.00 0.57
CA PHE A 62 1.33 -8.83 0.06
C PHE A 62 0.55 -10.15 0.11
N ASP A 63 1.04 -11.17 -0.61
CA ASP A 63 0.38 -12.47 -0.69
C ASP A 63 0.30 -13.16 0.67
N GLY A 64 1.35 -13.03 1.49
CA GLY A 64 1.37 -13.58 2.84
C GLY A 64 0.29 -12.97 3.76
N CYS A 65 -0.08 -11.70 3.55
CA CYS A 65 -1.19 -11.10 4.27
C CYS A 65 -2.54 -11.65 3.78
N LEU A 66 -2.73 -11.73 2.46
CA LEU A 66 -4.00 -12.15 1.86
C LEU A 66 -4.33 -13.63 2.08
N ASP A 67 -3.31 -14.47 2.29
CA ASP A 67 -3.46 -15.90 2.55
C ASP A 67 -4.00 -16.19 3.96
N VAL A 68 -3.88 -15.23 4.90
CA VAL A 68 -4.41 -15.41 6.25
C VAL A 68 -5.93 -15.42 6.24
N SER A 69 -6.51 -16.48 6.82
CA SER A 69 -7.96 -16.64 6.99
C SER A 69 -8.26 -17.13 8.39
N THR A 70 -9.16 -16.45 9.08
CA THR A 70 -9.72 -16.89 10.37
C THR A 70 -11.19 -17.29 10.17
N GLN A 71 -11.87 -17.66 11.26
CA GLN A 71 -13.31 -17.95 11.21
C GLN A 71 -14.17 -16.69 11.02
N THR A 72 -13.63 -15.51 11.37
CA THR A 72 -14.39 -14.25 11.46
C THR A 72 -13.98 -13.22 10.40
N PHE A 73 -12.74 -13.28 9.90
CA PHE A 73 -12.17 -12.36 8.92
C PHE A 73 -11.06 -13.02 8.09
N PHE A 74 -10.55 -12.30 7.09
CA PHE A 74 -9.31 -12.64 6.37
C PHE A 74 -8.33 -11.47 6.46
N GLY A 75 -7.07 -11.69 6.10
CA GLY A 75 -6.08 -10.62 6.07
C GLY A 75 -6.36 -9.61 4.95
N GLN A 76 -6.17 -8.34 5.28
CA GLN A 76 -6.27 -7.21 4.38
C GLN A 76 -4.96 -6.43 4.41
N HIS A 77 -4.32 -6.31 3.26
CA HIS A 77 -3.07 -5.56 3.11
C HIS A 77 -3.40 -4.10 2.85
N CYS A 78 -2.90 -3.20 3.70
CA CYS A 78 -3.10 -1.76 3.54
C CYS A 78 -1.75 -1.03 3.49
N VAL A 79 -1.58 -0.14 2.52
CA VAL A 79 -0.43 0.77 2.42
C VAL A 79 -0.77 2.10 3.07
N VAL A 80 0.05 2.50 4.04
CA VAL A 80 -0.04 3.74 4.80
C VAL A 80 1.07 4.68 4.36
N GLU A 81 0.67 5.90 4.00
CA GLU A 81 1.58 6.97 3.66
C GLU A 81 1.81 7.84 4.91
N ILE A 82 3.05 7.84 5.42
CA ILE A 82 3.43 8.62 6.58
C ILE A 82 3.82 10.03 6.13
N LEU A 83 3.14 11.02 6.68
CA LEU A 83 3.33 12.44 6.43
C LEU A 83 4.05 13.07 7.63
N ASP A 84 5.35 13.36 7.48
CA ASP A 84 6.14 14.10 8.48
C ASP A 84 6.95 15.20 7.78
N ASP A 85 6.73 16.44 8.23
CA ASP A 85 7.34 17.65 7.71
C ASP A 85 8.87 17.73 7.89
N ARG A 86 9.43 16.88 8.77
CA ARG A 86 10.86 16.78 9.10
C ARG A 86 11.60 15.82 8.18
N PHE A 87 10.93 14.84 7.57
CA PHE A 87 11.57 14.10 6.49
C PHE A 87 11.87 15.10 5.37
N PRO A 88 13.05 15.02 4.72
CA PRO A 88 13.42 15.93 3.65
C PRO A 88 12.42 15.74 2.52
N ASN A 89 11.38 16.56 2.57
CA ASN A 89 10.41 16.66 1.51
C ASN A 89 11.20 17.19 0.32
N LEU A 90 11.49 16.35 -0.68
CA LEU A 90 12.13 16.80 -1.93
C LEU A 90 11.30 17.94 -2.57
N GLN A 91 10.02 18.08 -2.20
CA GLN A 91 9.20 19.26 -2.50
C GLN A 91 9.69 20.56 -1.85
N LYS A 92 10.20 20.55 -0.61
CA LYS A 92 10.82 21.72 0.04
C LYS A 92 12.16 22.08 -0.62
N ILE A 93 12.93 21.09 -1.08
CA ILE A 93 14.15 21.33 -1.88
C ILE A 93 13.79 22.03 -3.22
N ARG A 94 12.63 21.73 -3.79
CA ARG A 94 12.20 22.27 -5.10
C ARG A 94 11.61 23.69 -5.05
N LYS A 95 11.09 24.17 -3.91
CA LYS A 95 10.68 25.58 -3.78
C LYS A 95 11.85 26.57 -3.83
N SER A 96 13.10 26.10 -3.70
CA SER A 96 14.29 26.94 -3.79
C SER A 96 14.78 27.17 -5.22
N ASN A 97 14.37 26.35 -6.20
CA ASN A 97 14.88 26.43 -7.57
C ASN A 97 13.72 26.62 -8.56
N ASN A 98 13.76 27.72 -9.32
CA ASN A 98 12.89 28.08 -10.45
C ASN A 98 12.90 27.09 -11.63
N SER A 99 13.18 25.80 -11.40
CA SER A 99 13.16 24.75 -12.40
C SER A 99 11.73 24.23 -12.57
N LYS A 100 11.10 24.60 -13.69
CA LYS A 100 9.85 24.01 -14.19
C LYS A 100 10.10 22.56 -14.63
N THR A 101 10.21 21.62 -13.69
CA THR A 101 10.27 20.20 -14.02
C THR A 101 8.86 19.73 -14.40
N TYR A 102 8.66 19.32 -15.65
CA TYR A 102 7.37 18.85 -16.17
C TYR A 102 6.89 17.52 -15.56
N PHE A 103 7.76 16.81 -14.83
CA PHE A 103 7.39 15.63 -14.06
C PHE A 103 7.13 16.01 -12.59
N PRO A 104 5.95 15.67 -12.03
CA PRO A 104 5.72 15.74 -10.60
C PRO A 104 6.58 14.66 -9.94
N ILE A 105 7.68 15.08 -9.32
CA ILE A 105 8.45 14.20 -8.43
C ILE A 105 7.54 14.00 -7.22
N GLN A 106 7.02 12.78 -7.03
CA GLN A 106 6.21 12.44 -5.87
C GLN A 106 7.00 12.81 -4.61
N PRO A 107 6.33 13.36 -3.57
CA PRO A 107 6.97 13.48 -2.28
C PRO A 107 7.50 12.09 -1.91
N LEU A 108 8.75 12.03 -1.45
CA LEU A 108 9.34 10.79 -0.98
C LEU A 108 8.80 10.53 0.43
N ASP A 109 7.49 10.30 0.49
CA ASP A 109 6.77 9.99 1.72
C ASP A 109 7.09 8.54 2.10
N LEU A 110 7.26 8.30 3.39
CA LEU A 110 7.56 6.98 3.91
C LEU A 110 6.30 6.13 3.78
N MET A 111 6.34 5.14 2.88
CA MET A 111 5.25 4.20 2.66
C MET A 111 5.54 2.92 3.42
N VAL A 112 4.59 2.52 4.25
CA VAL A 112 4.64 1.29 5.04
C VAL A 112 3.36 0.51 4.83
N SER A 113 3.44 -0.80 4.72
CA SER A 113 2.25 -1.65 4.73
C SER A 113 1.96 -2.26 6.09
N VAL A 114 0.68 -2.48 6.36
CA VAL A 114 0.19 -3.24 7.51
C VAL A 114 -0.79 -4.31 7.04
N CYS A 115 -0.71 -5.48 7.67
CA CYS A 115 -1.70 -6.54 7.51
C CYS A 115 -2.73 -6.43 8.65
N VAL A 116 -3.96 -6.08 8.30
CA VAL A 116 -5.06 -5.83 9.23
C VAL A 116 -6.22 -6.79 8.98
N PRO A 117 -7.17 -6.96 9.91
CA PRO A 117 -8.39 -7.72 9.66
C PRO A 117 -9.20 -7.11 8.50
N SER A 118 -9.86 -7.95 7.71
CA SER A 118 -10.74 -7.50 6.62
C SER A 118 -12.01 -6.78 7.05
N SER A 119 -12.27 -6.72 8.35
CA SER A 119 -13.33 -5.90 8.93
C SER A 119 -12.96 -4.42 9.03
N CYS A 120 -11.69 -4.07 8.82
CA CYS A 120 -11.17 -2.72 8.91
C CYS A 120 -11.31 -1.95 7.60
N THR A 121 -11.88 -0.75 7.66
CA THR A 121 -11.93 0.14 6.50
C THR A 121 -10.63 0.93 6.34
N PRO A 122 -10.36 1.51 5.16
CA PRO A 122 -9.25 2.44 4.98
C PRO A 122 -9.27 3.60 6.00
N GLU A 123 -10.47 4.08 6.35
CA GLU A 123 -10.66 5.13 7.34
C GLU A 123 -10.32 4.67 8.77
N ASP A 124 -10.58 3.41 9.12
CA ASP A 124 -10.19 2.82 10.40
C ASP A 124 -8.67 2.78 10.54
N VAL A 125 -7.98 2.30 9.48
CA VAL A 125 -6.52 2.22 9.44
C VAL A 125 -5.90 3.61 9.50
N GLU A 126 -6.42 4.57 8.74
CA GLU A 126 -5.94 5.97 8.77
C GLU A 126 -6.10 6.59 10.16
N THR A 127 -7.25 6.41 10.79
CA THR A 127 -7.54 6.99 12.11
C THR A 127 -6.60 6.43 13.17
N HIS A 128 -6.42 5.11 13.19
CA HIS A 128 -5.50 4.48 14.13
C HIS A 128 -4.05 4.93 13.90
N TRP A 129 -3.60 5.01 12.66
CA TRP A 129 -2.24 5.45 12.35
C TRP A 129 -1.98 6.91 12.71
N LYS A 130 -2.97 7.81 12.53
CA LYS A 130 -2.87 9.19 13.04
C LYS A 130 -2.66 9.24 14.55
N THR A 131 -3.38 8.38 15.29
CA THR A 131 -3.23 8.26 16.74
C THR A 131 -1.85 7.70 17.12
N ALA A 132 -1.39 6.65 16.44
CA ALA A 132 -0.09 6.03 16.70
C ALA A 132 1.10 6.96 16.39
N LEU A 133 0.96 7.85 15.42
CA LEU A 133 2.00 8.80 15.00
C LEU A 133 1.95 10.16 15.71
N ALA A 134 0.86 10.46 16.44
CA ALA A 134 0.72 11.70 17.20
C ALA A 134 1.92 12.01 18.14
N PRO A 135 2.52 11.04 18.86
CA PRO A 135 3.66 11.31 19.76
C PRO A 135 4.91 11.87 19.06
N ILE A 136 5.04 11.66 17.75
CA ILE A 136 6.17 12.14 16.96
C ILE A 136 5.80 13.31 16.05
N ASN A 137 4.63 13.92 16.21
CA ASN A 137 4.10 15.01 15.36
C ASN A 137 4.04 14.65 13.86
N ALA A 138 3.75 13.38 13.55
CA ALA A 138 3.54 12.91 12.18
C ALA A 138 2.07 12.54 11.97
N SER A 139 1.65 12.47 10.72
CA SER A 139 0.31 12.06 10.30
C SER A 139 0.38 10.89 9.33
N ALA A 140 -0.77 10.32 9.02
CA ALA A 140 -0.91 9.25 8.04
C ALA A 140 -2.07 9.54 7.07
N ARG A 141 -1.95 9.00 5.87
CA ARG A 141 -3.01 8.99 4.85
C ARG A 141 -3.19 7.58 4.31
N VAL A 142 -4.44 7.12 4.21
CA VAL A 142 -4.80 5.84 3.61
C VAL A 142 -5.98 6.04 2.67
N THR A 143 -5.75 5.79 1.39
CA THR A 143 -6.77 5.89 0.34
C THR A 143 -7.44 4.53 0.16
N ARG A 144 -8.69 4.51 -0.32
CA ARG A 144 -9.41 3.26 -0.61
C ARG A 144 -8.64 2.25 -1.47
N ARG A 145 -7.89 2.74 -2.45
CA ARG A 145 -7.09 1.90 -3.37
C ARG A 145 -5.80 1.35 -2.76
N GLN A 146 -5.45 1.78 -1.54
CA GLN A 146 -4.25 1.33 -0.84
C GLN A 146 -4.53 0.12 0.06
N CYS A 147 -5.79 -0.27 0.23
CA CYS A 147 -6.17 -1.50 0.92
C CYS A 147 -6.65 -2.54 -0.09
N SER A 148 -6.23 -3.79 0.09
CA SER A 148 -6.55 -4.89 -0.80
C SER A 148 -6.80 -6.16 -0.01
N THR A 149 -7.68 -6.99 -0.53
CA THR A 149 -8.06 -8.26 0.08
C THR A 149 -7.90 -9.38 -0.94
N ARG A 150 -8.05 -10.63 -0.49
CA ARG A 150 -8.12 -11.78 -1.42
C ARG A 150 -9.37 -11.77 -2.32
N ILE A 151 -10.37 -10.94 -1.99
CA ILE A 151 -11.58 -10.82 -2.80
C ILE A 151 -11.28 -9.83 -3.94
N PRO A 152 -11.43 -10.24 -5.21
CA PRO A 152 -11.16 -9.36 -6.33
C PRO A 152 -12.16 -8.20 -6.36
N GLU A 153 -11.63 -6.98 -6.47
CA GLU A 153 -12.42 -5.77 -6.69
C GLU A 153 -13.04 -5.78 -8.09
N ALA A 154 -14.24 -5.21 -8.20
CA ALA A 154 -14.88 -5.02 -9.51
C ALA A 154 -14.15 -3.93 -10.31
N MET A 155 -13.92 -4.17 -11.60
CA MET A 155 -13.24 -3.20 -12.46
C MET A 155 -14.08 -1.93 -12.64
N ASP A 156 -13.46 -0.76 -12.47
CA ASP A 156 -14.08 0.53 -12.72
C ASP A 156 -14.15 0.81 -14.23
N THR A 157 -15.03 1.73 -14.63
CA THR A 157 -15.18 2.17 -16.04
C THR A 157 -13.84 2.65 -16.61
N LYS A 158 -13.02 3.30 -15.77
CA LYS A 158 -11.68 3.78 -16.13
C LYS A 158 -10.73 2.63 -16.48
N ASP A 159 -10.87 1.49 -15.82
CA ASP A 159 -10.01 0.33 -16.04
C ASP A 159 -10.32 -0.27 -17.42
N TYR A 160 -11.61 -0.42 -17.77
CA TYR A 160 -12.02 -0.84 -19.12
C TYR A 160 -11.53 0.11 -20.21
N VAL A 161 -11.65 1.43 -20.01
CA VAL A 161 -11.16 2.42 -20.97
C VAL A 161 -9.65 2.28 -21.19
N ALA A 162 -8.88 2.14 -20.11
CA ALA A 162 -7.43 1.95 -20.20
C ALA A 162 -7.06 0.66 -20.95
N ILE A 163 -7.77 -0.44 -20.65
CA ILE A 163 -7.60 -1.73 -21.35
C ILE A 163 -7.82 -1.56 -22.86
N CYS A 164 -8.91 -0.92 -23.27
CA CYS A 164 -9.21 -0.68 -24.68
C CYS A 164 -8.11 0.14 -25.39
N VAL A 165 -7.58 1.17 -24.73
CA VAL A 165 -6.50 2.00 -25.28
C VAL A 165 -5.22 1.19 -25.44
N ILE A 166 -4.84 0.40 -24.42
CA ILE A 166 -3.62 -0.42 -24.46
C ILE A 166 -3.71 -1.46 -25.58
N PHE A 167 -4.83 -2.17 -25.71
CA PHE A 167 -5.04 -3.13 -26.78
C PHE A 167 -5.07 -2.46 -28.17
N GLY A 168 -5.64 -1.25 -28.28
CA GLY A 168 -5.60 -0.46 -29.50
C GLY A 168 -4.16 -0.10 -29.92
N LEU A 169 -3.35 0.39 -28.98
CA LEU A 169 -1.94 0.70 -29.24
C LEU A 169 -1.14 -0.55 -29.62
N PHE A 170 -1.36 -1.67 -28.93
CA PHE A 170 -0.72 -2.95 -29.25
C PHE A 170 -1.10 -3.44 -30.65
N GLY A 171 -2.38 -3.30 -31.03
CA GLY A 171 -2.86 -3.60 -32.37
C GLY A 171 -2.19 -2.74 -33.45
N LEU A 172 -2.03 -1.44 -33.21
CA LEU A 172 -1.31 -0.53 -34.13
C LEU A 172 0.15 -0.94 -34.32
N VAL A 173 0.83 -1.33 -33.23
CA VAL A 173 2.22 -1.81 -33.28
C VAL A 173 2.34 -3.08 -34.11
N ILE A 174 1.41 -4.04 -33.94
CA ILE A 174 1.39 -5.27 -34.74
C ILE A 174 1.14 -4.96 -36.22
N LEU A 175 0.15 -4.10 -36.52
CA LEU A 175 -0.16 -3.72 -37.90
C LEU A 175 1.01 -3.04 -38.59
N ALA A 176 1.67 -2.09 -37.91
CA ALA A 176 2.86 -1.44 -38.43
C ALA A 176 3.98 -2.45 -38.70
N SER A 177 4.22 -3.38 -37.77
CA SER A 177 5.25 -4.43 -37.93
C SER A 177 4.94 -5.38 -39.09
N LEU A 178 3.68 -5.73 -39.30
CA LEU A 178 3.25 -6.59 -40.41
C LEU A 178 3.39 -5.88 -41.76
N ILE A 179 3.01 -4.60 -41.81
CA ILE A 179 3.18 -3.78 -43.02
C ILE A 179 4.66 -3.70 -43.38
N ASP A 180 5.52 -3.38 -42.41
CA ASP A 180 6.98 -3.30 -42.62
C ASP A 180 7.56 -4.63 -43.13
N TYR A 181 7.16 -5.75 -42.51
CA TYR A 181 7.58 -7.09 -42.96
C TYR A 181 7.12 -7.41 -44.40
N ILE A 182 5.89 -7.07 -44.76
CA ILE A 182 5.36 -7.31 -46.11
C ILE A 182 6.09 -6.44 -47.15
N PHE A 183 6.33 -5.16 -46.84
CA PHE A 183 7.09 -4.27 -47.71
C PHE A 183 8.53 -4.77 -47.90
N TYR A 184 9.23 -5.11 -46.82
CA TYR A 184 10.58 -5.68 -46.88
C TYR A 184 10.65 -6.95 -47.73
N LYS A 185 9.66 -7.83 -47.61
CA LYS A 185 9.59 -9.07 -48.41
C LYS A 185 9.31 -8.82 -49.90
N ASN A 186 8.49 -7.82 -50.23
CA ASN A 186 8.13 -7.51 -51.61
C ASN A 186 9.25 -6.77 -52.37
N ASP A 187 10.19 -6.13 -51.66
CA ASP A 187 11.38 -5.48 -52.24
C ASP A 187 12.56 -6.45 -52.52
N ILE A 188 12.44 -7.74 -52.15
CA ILE A 188 13.41 -8.82 -52.42
C ILE A 188 12.85 -9.77 -53.49
#